data_AF-A0A4R6SX26-F1
#
_entry.id   AF-A0A4R6SX26-F1
#
_cell.length_a   1.000
_cell.length_b   1.000
_cell.length_c   1.000
_cell.angle_alpha   90.00
_cell.angle_beta   90.00
_cell.angle_gamma   90.00
#
_symmetry.space_group_name_H-M   'P 1'
#
loop_
_entity.id
_entity.type
_entity.pdbx_description
1 polymer ?
#
loop_
_entity_poly.entity_id
_entity_poly.type
_entity_poly.pdbx_seq_one_letter_code
_entity_poly.pdbx_strand_id
1 'polypeptide(L)' 'MKKERAFVIADDVKLVMSHQSNRSCQRYLNNLRKFLNKGKHQAITKQELADYAGVPVDSFYLPRLR' A
#
# COMPACT_ATOMS: atom_id res chain seq x y z
N MET A 1 11.97 18.78 4.40
CA MET A 1 11.28 17.72 5.18
C MET A 1 10.39 16.90 4.26
N LYS A 2 10.60 15.59 4.14
CA LYS A 2 9.60 14.71 3.48
C LYS A 2 8.40 14.63 4.43
N LYS A 3 7.21 15.02 3.97
CA LYS A 3 5.98 14.88 4.76
C LYS A 3 5.63 13.39 4.89
N GLU A 4 5.45 12.95 6.12
CA GLU A 4 4.92 11.62 6.42
C GLU A 4 3.42 11.56 6.09
N ARG A 5 2.92 10.37 5.80
CA ARG A 5 1.55 10.08 5.37
C ARG A 5 0.98 8.96 6.23
N ALA A 6 -0.34 8.95 6.38
CA ALA A 6 -1.06 7.94 7.14
C ALA A 6 -1.63 6.80 6.27
N PHE A 7 -1.44 6.85 4.95
CA PHE A 7 -2.05 5.91 4.02
C PHE A 7 -1.14 5.54 2.86
N VAL A 8 -1.35 4.33 2.34
CA VAL A 8 -0.56 3.72 1.27
C VAL A 8 -0.99 4.25 -0.10
N ILE A 9 -0.02 4.60 -0.94
CA ILE A 9 -0.24 4.90 -2.36
C ILE A 9 0.47 3.91 -3.28
N ALA A 10 0.22 4.00 -4.58
CA ALA A 10 0.82 3.10 -5.57
C ALA A 10 2.36 3.13 -5.55
N ASP A 11 2.98 4.29 -5.31
CA ASP A 11 4.43 4.39 -5.18
C ASP A 11 4.98 3.64 -3.96
N ASP A 12 4.21 3.55 -2.86
CA ASP A 12 4.61 2.77 -1.69
C ASP A 12 4.56 1.28 -2.02
N VAL A 13 3.48 0.83 -2.67
CA VAL A 13 3.37 -0.56 -3.16
C VAL A 13 4.48 -0.90 -4.13
N LYS A 14 4.93 0.06 -4.95
CA LYS A 14 6.04 -0.13 -5.89
C LYS A 14 7.38 -0.40 -5.18
N LEU A 15 7.59 0.18 -3.99
CA LEU A 15 8.78 -0.11 -3.17
C LEU A 15 8.76 -1.54 -2.62
N VAL A 16 7.58 -2.07 -2.34
CA VAL A 16 7.41 -3.44 -1.83
C VAL A 16 7.52 -4.47 -2.95
N MET A 17 6.84 -4.23 -4.07
CA MET A 17 6.66 -5.22 -5.13
C MET A 17 7.77 -5.22 -6.19
N SER A 18 8.94 -4.64 -5.89
CA SER A 18 10.18 -4.64 -6.70
C SER A 18 9.99 -4.62 -8.23
N HIS A 19 10.02 -3.43 -8.83
CA HIS A 19 10.03 -3.19 -10.29
C HIS A 19 8.70 -3.38 -11.04
N GLN A 20 7.57 -3.37 -10.32
CA GLN A 20 6.26 -3.33 -10.97
C GLN A 20 5.95 -1.95 -11.58
N SER A 21 5.22 -1.95 -12.70
CA SER A 21 4.71 -0.71 -13.29
C SER A 21 3.75 0.01 -12.34
N ASN A 22 3.62 1.33 -12.46
CA ASN A 22 2.69 2.08 -11.62
C ASN A 22 1.24 1.59 -11.83
N ARG A 23 0.89 1.22 -13.08
CA ARG A 23 -0.41 0.61 -13.41
C ARG A 23 -0.64 -0.71 -12.66
N SER A 24 0.36 -1.56 -12.55
CA SER A 24 0.29 -2.82 -11.78
C SER A 24 0.03 -2.53 -10.30
N CYS A 25 0.73 -1.56 -9.72
CA CYS A 25 0.60 -1.16 -8.32
C CYS A 25 -0.78 -0.56 -8.03
N GLN A 26 -1.29 0.28 -8.94
CA GLN A 26 -2.66 0.83 -8.87
C GLN A 26 -3.72 -0.28 -8.89
N ARG A 27 -3.54 -1.27 -9.79
CA ARG A 27 -4.45 -2.43 -9.88
C ARG A 27 -4.41 -3.26 -8.60
N TYR A 28 -3.21 -3.48 -8.04
CA TYR A 28 -3.04 -4.18 -6.77
C TYR A 28 -3.78 -3.46 -5.63
N LEU A 29 -3.61 -2.15 -5.49
CA LEU A 29 -4.36 -1.36 -4.49
C LEU A 29 -5.87 -1.41 -4.70
N ASN A 30 -6.33 -1.40 -5.95
CA ASN A 30 -7.76 -1.50 -6.23
C ASN A 30 -8.32 -2.88 -5.87
N ASN A 31 -7.55 -3.95 -6.09
CA ASN A 31 -7.94 -5.29 -5.65
C ASN A 31 -7.96 -5.38 -4.12
N LEU A 32 -6.98 -4.79 -3.45
CA LEU A 32 -6.96 -4.68 -1.98
C LEU A 32 -8.18 -3.91 -1.45
N ARG A 33 -8.54 -2.77 -2.06
CA ARG A 33 -9.77 -2.05 -1.70
C ARG A 33 -11.01 -2.93 -1.83
N LYS A 34 -11.14 -3.68 -2.94
CA LYS A 34 -12.26 -4.60 -3.13
C LYS A 34 -12.29 -5.70 -2.08
N PHE A 35 -11.13 -6.29 -1.77
CA PHE A 35 -11.00 -7.34 -0.75
C PHE A 35 -11.44 -6.85 0.63
N LEU A 36 -11.04 -5.63 1.02
CA LEU A 36 -11.42 -5.00 2.28
C LEU A 36 -12.84 -4.39 2.26
N ASN A 37 -13.58 -4.55 1.16
CA ASN A 37 -14.87 -3.89 0.92
C ASN A 37 -14.83 -2.36 1.14
N LYS A 38 -13.73 -1.73 0.75
CA LYS A 38 -13.50 -0.30 0.89
C LYS A 38 -13.93 0.51 -0.34
N GLY A 39 -14.53 1.66 -0.09
CA GLY A 39 -14.88 2.65 -1.11
C GLY A 39 -13.65 3.30 -1.76
N LYS A 40 -13.85 3.93 -2.94
CA LYS A 40 -12.78 4.55 -3.75
C LYS A 40 -11.87 5.52 -2.98
N HIS A 41 -12.45 6.28 -2.05
CA HIS A 41 -11.75 7.33 -1.28
C HIS A 41 -11.33 6.88 0.12
N GLN A 42 -11.63 5.63 0.50
CA GLN A 42 -11.17 5.10 1.76
C GLN A 42 -9.68 4.77 1.69
N ALA A 43 -8.96 5.21 2.72
CA ALA A 43 -7.54 5.00 2.86
C ALA A 43 -7.23 3.53 3.15
N ILE A 44 -6.07 3.07 2.67
CA ILE A 44 -5.48 1.78 3.01
C ILE A 44 -4.33 2.04 3.98
N THR A 45 -4.29 1.32 5.09
CA THR A 45 -3.23 1.43 6.11
C THR A 45 -2.04 0.51 5.78
N LYS A 46 -0.91 0.73 6.47
CA LYS A 46 0.26 -0.17 6.37
C LYS A 46 -0.10 -1.60 6.73
N GLN A 47 -0.85 -1.75 7.82
CA GLN A 47 -1.25 -3.03 8.37
C GLN A 47 -2.10 -3.81 7.38
N GLU A 48 -3.11 -3.16 6.79
CA GLU A 48 -3.99 -3.78 5.80
C GLU A 48 -3.26 -4.26 4.56
N LEU A 49 -2.26 -3.48 4.11
CA LEU A 49 -1.40 -3.90 3.02
C LEU A 49 -0.56 -5.14 3.41
N ALA A 50 -0.01 -5.13 4.63
CA ALA A 50 0.82 -6.21 5.14
C ALA A 50 0.03 -7.52 5.32
N ASP A 51 -1.16 -7.43 5.92
CA ASP A 51 -2.08 -8.55 6.12
C ASP A 51 -2.49 -9.17 4.79
N TYR A 52 -2.81 -8.34 3.79
CA TYR A 52 -3.18 -8.82 2.46
C TYR A 52 -2.01 -9.45 1.70
N ALA A 53 -0.79 -8.94 1.90
CA ALA A 53 0.42 -9.51 1.32
C ALA A 53 0.89 -10.78 2.04
N GLY A 54 0.39 -11.07 3.24
CA GLY A 54 0.83 -12.19 4.08
C GLY A 54 2.25 -11.99 4.63
N VAL A 55 2.67 -10.75 4.83
CA VAL A 55 4.04 -10.39 5.27
C VAL A 55 3.96 -9.57 6.56
N PRO A 56 4.87 -9.76 7.53
CA PRO A 56 4.91 -8.92 8.73
C PRO A 56 5.01 -7.43 8.40
N VAL A 57 4.23 -6.60 9.11
CA VAL A 57 4.17 -5.14 8.88
C VAL A 57 5.54 -4.46 9.05
N ASP A 58 6.40 -5.01 9.90
CA ASP A 58 7.75 -4.49 10.17
C ASP A 58 8.71 -4.74 9.01
N SER A 59 8.44 -5.73 8.16
CA SER A 59 9.22 -6.01 6.96
C SER A 59 8.98 -4.99 5.84
N PHE A 60 7.92 -4.18 5.93
CA PHE A 60 7.63 -3.11 4.98
C PHE A 60 8.42 -1.85 5.31
N TYR A 61 9.48 -1.58 4.55
CA TYR A 61 10.17 -0.29 4.57
C TYR A 61 9.43 0.74 3.71
N LEU A 62 8.57 1.55 4.33
CA LEU A 62 7.82 2.63 3.68
C LEU A 62 8.21 3.98 4.31
N PRO A 63 9.19 4.71 3.75
CA PRO A 63 9.84 5.86 4.41
C PRO A 63 8.95 7.10 4.55
N ARG A 64 7.74 7.07 3.99
CA ARG A 64 6.76 8.16 4.05
C ARG A 64 5.51 7.76 4.79
N LEU A 65 5.48 6.61 5.44
CA LEU A 65 4.32 6.10 6.15
C LEU A 65 4.63 6.03 7.65
N ARG A 66 3.79 6.66 8.47
CA ARG A 66 3.86 6.59 9.94
C ARG A 66 3.10 5.39 10.47
#